data_AF-A0A9E4PYR5-F1
#
_entry.id   AF-A0A9E4PYR5-F1
#
_cell.length_a   1.000
_cell.length_b   1.000
_cell.length_c   1.000
_cell.angle_alpha   90.00
_cell.angle_beta   90.00
_cell.angle_gamma   90.00
#
_symmetry.space_group_name_H-M   'P 1'
#
loop_
_entity.id
_entity.type
_entity.pdbx_description
1 polymer ?
#
loop_
_entity_poly.entity_id
_entity_poly.type
_entity_poly.pdbx_seq_one_letter_code
_entity_poly.pdbx_strand_id
1 'polypeptide(L)'
;MNTKIGTTFGLALLMAIAAVATMFALGMFSASGVSASHEGTHTSGKVADVTFTPGSFNVNSKTNWTVTFGSSGALIAGNGTITIKFPNGVVLPATIDKSRISVGPIGSTIPLTSDPSVTSTTVTLTVPATLPNGATIDSTAQK
;
A
#
# COMPACT_ATOMS: atom_id res chain seq x y z
N MET A 1 11.82 -56.86 -49.82
CA MET A 1 11.79 -56.68 -48.35
C MET A 1 11.05 -55.38 -48.07
N ASN A 2 9.86 -55.47 -47.47
CA ASN A 2 8.92 -54.36 -47.38
C ASN A 2 9.33 -53.43 -46.22
N THR A 3 9.57 -52.15 -46.52
CA THR A 3 10.14 -51.16 -45.58
C THR A 3 9.21 -50.88 -44.40
N LYS A 4 9.47 -51.55 -43.26
CA LYS A 4 8.73 -51.44 -41.98
C LYS A 4 9.39 -50.48 -40.97
N ILE A 5 10.13 -49.47 -41.43
CA ILE A 5 10.80 -48.51 -40.52
C ILE A 5 9.93 -47.26 -40.26
N GLY A 6 9.18 -46.78 -41.25
CA GLY A 6 8.42 -45.52 -41.13
C GLY A 6 7.08 -45.68 -40.39
N THR A 7 6.43 -46.83 -40.52
CA THR A 7 5.10 -47.08 -39.93
C THR A 7 5.16 -47.36 -38.43
N THR A 8 6.28 -47.91 -37.94
CA THR A 8 6.48 -48.19 -36.51
C THR A 8 6.83 -46.92 -35.74
N PHE A 9 7.66 -46.04 -36.30
CA PHE A 9 7.95 -44.74 -35.68
C PHE A 9 6.72 -43.82 -35.63
N GLY A 10 5.97 -43.73 -36.74
CA GLY A 10 4.75 -42.92 -36.80
C GLY A 10 3.66 -43.41 -35.82
N LEU A 11 3.48 -44.73 -35.70
CA LEU A 11 2.54 -45.31 -34.73
C LEU A 11 3.00 -45.07 -33.29
N ALA A 12 4.30 -45.18 -33.00
CA ALA A 12 4.84 -44.91 -31.66
C ALA A 12 4.66 -43.44 -31.25
N LEU A 13 4.90 -42.50 -32.18
CA LEU A 13 4.67 -41.08 -31.93
C LEU A 13 3.19 -40.77 -31.65
N LEU A 14 2.28 -41.38 -32.41
CA LEU A 14 0.84 -41.20 -32.21
C LEU A 14 0.39 -41.73 -30.84
N MET A 15 0.91 -42.90 -30.42
CA MET A 15 0.61 -43.46 -29.10
C MET A 15 1.17 -42.60 -27.96
N ALA A 16 2.36 -42.01 -28.15
CA ALA A 16 2.95 -41.10 -27.15
C ALA A 16 2.13 -39.82 -26.98
N ILE A 17 1.67 -39.21 -28.08
CA ILE A 17 0.83 -38.00 -28.03
C ILE A 17 -0.54 -38.32 -27.42
N ALA A 18 -1.15 -39.46 -27.80
CA ALA A 18 -2.41 -39.90 -27.24
C ALA A 18 -2.32 -40.11 -25.73
N ALA A 19 -1.23 -40.70 -25.22
CA ALA A 19 -1.02 -40.88 -23.79
C ALA A 19 -0.88 -39.55 -23.04
N VAL A 20 -0.15 -38.57 -23.58
CA VAL A 20 -0.02 -37.24 -22.94
C VAL A 20 -1.36 -36.49 -22.96
N ALA A 21 -2.14 -36.60 -24.04
CA ALA A 21 -3.46 -36.00 -24.14
C ALA A 21 -4.47 -36.59 -23.15
N THR A 22 -4.45 -37.91 -22.91
CA THR A 22 -5.31 -38.51 -21.88
C THR A 22 -4.88 -38.15 -20.47
N MET A 23 -3.58 -38.00 -20.20
CA MET A 23 -3.09 -37.51 -18.91
C MET A 23 -3.52 -36.06 -18.64
N PHE A 24 -3.51 -35.21 -19.67
CA PHE A 24 -4.03 -33.84 -19.59
C PHE A 24 -5.55 -33.83 -19.35
N ALA A 25 -6.32 -34.62 -20.11
CA ALA A 25 -7.78 -34.69 -20.00
C ALA A 25 -8.28 -35.31 -18.68
N LEU A 26 -7.53 -36.27 -18.12
CA LEU A 26 -7.83 -36.90 -16.82
C LEU A 26 -7.35 -36.07 -15.62
N GLY A 27 -6.81 -34.87 -15.85
CA GLY A 27 -6.41 -33.94 -14.78
C GLY A 27 -5.22 -34.40 -13.95
N MET A 28 -4.49 -35.43 -14.39
CA MET A 28 -3.25 -35.88 -13.73
C MET A 28 -2.10 -34.90 -13.94
N PHE A 29 -2.25 -33.98 -14.90
CA PHE A 29 -1.40 -32.80 -15.06
C PHE A 29 -1.96 -31.65 -14.20
N SER A 30 -1.61 -31.65 -12.91
CA SER A 30 -1.94 -30.53 -12.03
C SER A 30 -0.93 -29.41 -12.25
N ALA A 31 -1.30 -28.43 -13.08
CA ALA A 31 -0.54 -27.19 -13.13
C ALA A 31 -0.76 -26.46 -11.80
N SER A 32 0.28 -26.35 -10.97
CA SER A 32 0.24 -25.51 -9.79
C SER A 32 -0.15 -24.09 -10.23
N GLY A 33 -1.36 -23.64 -9.90
CA GLY A 33 -1.78 -22.27 -10.16
C GLY A 33 -0.84 -21.33 -9.41
N VAL A 34 0.01 -20.61 -10.13
CA VAL A 34 0.77 -19.51 -9.52
C VAL A 34 -0.21 -18.35 -9.40
N SER A 35 -0.69 -18.12 -8.18
CA SER A 35 -1.31 -16.84 -7.85
C SER A 35 -0.19 -15.92 -7.39
N ALA A 36 -0.01 -14.79 -8.08
CA ALA A 36 0.74 -13.68 -7.52
C ALA A 36 -0.21 -12.97 -6.55
N SER A 37 -0.34 -13.49 -5.33
CA SER A 37 -0.89 -12.67 -4.26
C SER A 37 0.07 -11.52 -4.03
N HIS A 38 -0.30 -10.32 -4.46
CA HIS A 38 0.23 -9.09 -3.87
C HIS A 38 -0.44 -8.92 -2.51
N GLU A 39 -0.19 -9.85 -1.60
CA GLU A 39 -0.26 -9.55 -0.18
C GLU A 39 0.95 -8.68 0.07
N GLY A 40 0.73 -7.36 0.09
CA GLY A 40 1.75 -6.38 0.39
C GLY A 40 2.35 -6.74 1.73
N THR A 41 3.43 -7.52 1.71
CA THR A 41 4.21 -7.79 2.91
C THR A 41 4.73 -6.43 3.30
N HIS A 42 4.11 -5.86 4.31
CA HIS A 42 4.47 -4.61 4.95
C HIS A 42 5.85 -4.82 5.58
N THR A 43 6.89 -4.85 4.74
CA THR A 43 8.28 -4.86 5.18
C THR A 43 8.43 -3.68 6.12
N SER A 44 8.89 -3.95 7.33
CA SER A 44 8.93 -2.95 8.40
C SER A 44 9.70 -1.71 7.92
N GLY A 45 9.09 -0.53 8.09
CA GLY A 45 9.61 0.75 7.56
C GLY A 45 9.07 1.16 6.17
N LYS A 46 7.92 0.66 5.75
CA LYS A 46 7.21 1.11 4.53
C LYS A 46 5.83 1.67 4.88
N VAL A 47 5.52 2.79 4.27
CA VAL A 47 4.17 3.37 4.25
C VAL A 47 3.40 2.67 3.13
N ALA A 48 2.20 2.18 3.42
CA ALA A 48 1.34 1.43 2.51
C ALA A 48 -0.10 1.97 2.57
N ASP A 49 -0.99 1.44 1.73
CA ASP A 49 -2.43 1.76 1.73
C ASP A 49 -2.73 3.27 1.77
N VAL A 50 -1.97 4.03 0.99
CA VAL A 50 -2.07 5.48 0.99
C VAL A 50 -3.30 5.90 0.19
N THR A 51 -4.26 6.51 0.88
CA THR A 51 -5.38 7.22 0.27
C THR A 51 -5.24 8.71 0.53
N PHE A 52 -5.42 9.51 -0.51
CA PHE A 52 -5.15 10.94 -0.51
C PHE A 52 -6.32 11.65 -1.19
N THR A 53 -7.23 12.20 -0.39
CA THR A 53 -8.52 12.69 -0.88
C THR A 53 -8.67 14.19 -0.59
N PRO A 54 -8.79 15.05 -1.61
CA PRO A 54 -9.12 16.45 -1.40
C PRO A 54 -10.61 16.61 -1.07
N GLY A 55 -10.95 17.59 -0.23
CA GLY A 55 -12.34 17.98 0.02
C GLY A 55 -13.04 18.67 -1.17
N SER A 56 -12.29 19.06 -2.21
CA SER A 56 -12.78 19.70 -3.42
C SER A 56 -11.82 19.46 -4.59
N PHE A 57 -12.38 19.18 -5.76
CA PHE A 57 -11.62 19.01 -7.01
C PHE A 57 -11.61 20.29 -7.87
N ASN A 58 -12.18 21.39 -7.37
CA ASN A 58 -12.25 22.65 -8.10
C ASN A 58 -10.90 23.37 -8.07
N VAL A 59 -10.48 23.88 -9.24
CA VAL A 59 -9.27 24.71 -9.36
C VAL A 59 -9.41 26.00 -8.54
N ASN A 60 -8.31 26.46 -7.93
CA ASN A 60 -8.24 27.67 -7.11
C ASN A 60 -9.18 27.72 -5.90
N SER A 61 -9.77 26.58 -5.49
CA SER A 61 -10.58 26.48 -4.29
C SER A 61 -9.71 26.20 -3.06
N LYS A 62 -9.96 26.91 -1.96
CA LYS A 62 -9.46 26.47 -0.65
C LYS A 62 -10.14 25.15 -0.30
N THR A 63 -9.37 24.17 0.14
CA THR A 63 -9.88 22.84 0.51
C THR A 63 -9.08 22.27 1.68
N ASN A 64 -9.68 21.30 2.37
CA ASN A 64 -8.98 20.38 3.25
C ASN A 64 -8.54 19.14 2.46
N TRP A 65 -7.67 18.33 3.08
CA TRP A 65 -7.22 17.05 2.55
C TRP A 65 -7.26 16.00 3.64
N THR A 66 -7.79 14.83 3.31
CA THR A 66 -7.75 13.64 4.16
C THR A 66 -6.70 12.69 3.59
N VAL A 67 -5.69 12.39 4.41
CA VAL A 67 -4.62 11.46 4.07
C VAL A 67 -4.68 10.30 5.05
N THR A 68 -4.84 9.08 4.54
CA THR A 68 -4.79 7.85 5.35
C THR A 68 -3.72 6.95 4.76
N PHE A 69 -2.97 6.28 5.63
CA PHE A 69 -1.90 5.38 5.22
C PHE A 69 -1.70 4.31 6.31
N GLY A 70 -1.32 3.11 5.90
CA GLY A 70 -0.78 2.09 6.78
C GLY A 70 0.70 2.35 7.03
N SER A 71 1.15 2.20 8.28
CA SER A 71 2.57 2.24 8.64
C SER A 71 3.00 0.91 9.23
N SER A 72 4.03 0.28 8.65
CA SER A 72 4.57 -0.99 9.14
C SER A 72 5.57 -0.86 10.30
N GLY A 73 5.77 0.37 10.80
CA GLY A 73 6.59 0.69 11.96
C GLY A 73 5.82 1.60 12.92
N ALA A 74 6.12 1.49 14.22
CA ALA A 74 5.48 2.31 15.24
C ALA A 74 5.84 3.79 15.05
N LEU A 75 4.81 4.63 14.98
CA LEU A 75 4.97 6.08 15.06
C LEU A 75 5.28 6.45 16.51
N ILE A 76 6.47 7.00 16.75
CA ILE A 76 6.91 7.37 18.09
C ILE A 76 6.24 8.68 18.49
N ALA A 77 5.46 8.66 19.56
CA ALA A 77 4.81 9.86 20.09
C ALA A 77 5.85 10.97 20.40
N GLY A 78 5.60 12.19 19.95
CA GLY A 78 6.46 13.37 20.18
C GLY A 78 7.76 13.44 19.39
N ASN A 79 8.20 12.35 18.76
CA ASN A 79 9.49 12.30 18.02
C ASN A 79 9.34 11.82 16.58
N GLY A 80 8.37 10.95 16.32
CA GLY A 80 8.06 10.46 14.98
C GLY A 80 7.65 11.62 14.08
N THR A 81 8.06 11.57 12.82
CA THR A 81 7.70 12.59 11.83
C THR A 81 6.89 11.96 10.70
N ILE A 82 5.90 12.70 10.21
CA ILE A 82 5.12 12.36 9.04
C ILE A 82 5.38 13.46 8.01
N THR A 83 5.82 13.07 6.82
CA THR A 83 6.10 14.00 5.73
C THR A 83 5.14 13.75 4.59
N ILE A 84 4.34 14.76 4.24
CA ILE A 84 3.31 14.71 3.22
C ILE A 84 3.73 15.61 2.07
N LYS A 85 3.98 15.02 0.90
CA LYS A 85 4.25 15.77 -0.33
C LYS A 85 2.97 15.87 -1.16
N PHE A 86 2.50 17.08 -1.36
CA PHE A 86 1.32 17.35 -2.19
C PHE A 86 1.67 17.24 -3.68
N PRO A 87 0.70 16.83 -4.52
CA PRO A 87 0.89 16.77 -5.96
C PRO A 87 1.06 18.16 -6.56
N ASN A 88 1.63 18.22 -7.77
CA ASN A 88 1.76 19.46 -8.53
C ASN A 88 0.39 20.11 -8.76
N GLY A 89 0.33 21.43 -8.70
CA GLY A 89 -0.91 22.21 -8.82
C GLY A 89 -1.61 22.51 -7.49
N VAL A 90 -1.17 21.90 -6.38
CA VAL A 90 -1.59 22.31 -5.04
C VAL A 90 -0.67 23.42 -4.54
N VAL A 91 -1.28 24.54 -4.12
CA VAL A 91 -0.56 25.65 -3.49
C VAL A 91 -0.77 25.55 -1.98
N LEU A 92 0.33 25.36 -1.24
CA LEU A 92 0.31 25.39 0.22
C LEU A 92 0.42 26.84 0.72
N PRO A 93 -0.27 27.21 1.81
CA PRO A 93 -0.06 28.48 2.47
C PRO A 93 1.36 28.55 3.06
N ALA A 94 1.88 29.77 3.27
CA ALA A 94 3.22 29.97 3.84
C ALA A 94 3.38 29.35 5.24
N THR A 95 2.30 29.31 6.02
CA THR A 95 2.24 28.68 7.34
C THR A 95 0.92 27.95 7.51
N ILE A 96 0.93 26.89 8.32
CA ILE A 96 -0.26 26.18 8.76
C ILE A 96 -0.19 26.10 10.29
N ASP A 97 -1.21 26.58 10.97
CA ASP A 97 -1.31 26.50 12.43
C ASP A 97 -1.64 25.06 12.87
N LYS A 98 -1.06 24.61 13.98
CA LYS A 98 -1.29 23.27 14.56
C LYS A 98 -2.77 22.91 14.77
N SER A 99 -3.66 23.89 14.99
CA SER A 99 -5.11 23.68 15.14
C SER A 99 -5.81 23.26 13.84
N ARG A 100 -5.15 23.42 12.69
CA ARG A 100 -5.69 23.10 11.36
C ARG A 100 -5.41 21.67 10.93
N ILE A 101 -4.59 20.93 11.68
CA ILE A 101 -4.21 19.56 11.37
C ILE A 101 -4.50 18.66 12.59
N SER A 102 -5.05 17.49 12.30
CA SER A 102 -5.22 16.40 13.24
C SER A 102 -4.65 15.12 12.67
N VAL A 103 -3.99 14.33 13.52
CA VAL A 103 -3.35 13.06 13.17
C VAL A 103 -3.79 12.01 14.17
N GLY A 104 -4.16 10.82 13.72
CA GLY A 104 -4.54 9.76 14.62
C GLY A 104 -4.86 8.47 13.87
N PRO A 105 -5.02 7.35 14.61
CA PRO A 105 -5.61 6.16 14.02
C PRO A 105 -7.00 6.46 13.50
N ILE A 106 -7.47 5.66 12.53
CA ILE A 106 -8.80 5.82 11.93
C ILE A 106 -9.87 5.93 13.03
N GLY A 107 -10.68 6.99 12.98
CA GLY A 107 -11.71 7.28 13.98
C GLY A 107 -11.25 8.12 15.18
N SER A 108 -9.96 8.47 15.27
CA SER A 108 -9.42 9.36 16.30
C SER A 108 -8.85 10.64 15.68
N THR A 109 -9.16 11.78 16.30
CA THR A 109 -8.70 13.11 15.88
C THR A 109 -7.83 13.69 16.98
N ILE A 110 -6.51 13.58 16.83
CA ILE A 110 -5.55 14.13 17.80
C ILE A 110 -4.92 15.38 17.18
N PRO A 111 -5.11 16.58 17.76
CA PRO A 111 -4.52 17.80 17.24
C PRO A 111 -3.00 17.76 17.38
N LEU A 112 -2.31 18.53 16.54
CA LEU A 112 -0.86 18.69 16.66
C LEU A 112 -0.51 19.48 17.93
N THR A 113 0.60 19.11 18.57
CA THR A 113 1.14 19.82 19.75
C THR A 113 2.02 21.01 19.36
N SER A 114 2.62 20.95 18.16
CA SER A 114 3.53 21.96 17.60
C SER A 114 3.14 22.29 16.17
N ASP A 115 3.51 23.49 15.71
CA ASP A 115 3.21 23.90 14.33
C ASP A 115 3.98 23.05 13.31
N PRO A 116 3.32 22.60 12.23
CA PRO A 116 3.97 21.88 11.15
C PRO A 116 4.92 22.79 10.37
N SER A 117 6.00 22.20 9.86
CA SER A 117 6.89 22.88 8.91
C SER A 117 6.32 22.75 7.51
N VAL A 118 6.21 23.88 6.81
CA VAL A 118 5.65 23.94 5.45
C VAL A 118 6.72 24.44 4.48
N THR A 119 6.89 23.71 3.40
CA THR A 119 7.69 24.11 2.23
C THR A 119 6.77 24.25 1.03
N SER A 120 7.30 24.63 -0.14
CA SER A 120 6.51 24.89 -1.36
C SER A 120 5.48 23.81 -1.71
N THR A 121 5.82 22.52 -1.49
CA THR A 121 4.93 21.38 -1.80
C THR A 121 4.84 20.34 -0.69
N THR A 122 5.54 20.53 0.42
CA THR A 122 5.68 19.49 1.45
C THR A 122 5.32 20.04 2.82
N VAL A 123 4.54 19.26 3.57
CA VAL A 123 4.22 19.52 4.97
C VAL A 123 4.87 18.43 5.81
N THR A 124 5.68 18.83 6.79
CA THR A 124 6.30 17.93 7.76
C THR A 124 5.73 18.21 9.14
N LEU A 125 5.24 17.17 9.79
CA LEU A 125 4.63 17.27 11.12
C LEU A 125 5.22 16.23 12.08
N THR A 126 5.21 16.57 13.36
CA THR A 126 5.62 15.67 14.44
C THR A 126 4.38 14.97 14.99
N VAL A 127 4.50 13.67 15.21
CA VAL A 127 3.43 12.85 15.81
C VAL A 127 3.10 13.43 17.19
N PRO A 128 1.83 13.73 17.50
CA PRO A 128 1.44 14.27 18.80
C PRO A 128 1.91 13.38 19.95
N ALA A 129 2.39 13.98 21.04
CA ALA A 129 2.76 13.27 22.26
C ALA A 129 1.61 13.12 23.26
N THR A 130 0.57 13.95 23.11
CA THR A 130 -0.52 14.06 24.06
C THR A 130 -1.87 14.14 23.36
N LEU A 131 -2.89 13.64 24.05
CA LEU A 131 -4.30 13.80 23.70
C LEU A 131 -4.78 15.22 24.03
N PRO A 132 -5.95 15.65 23.49
CA PRO A 132 -6.53 16.96 23.80
C PRO A 132 -6.74 17.23 25.30
N ASN A 133 -6.91 16.18 26.11
CA ASN A 133 -7.07 16.26 27.56
C ASN A 133 -5.73 16.31 28.34
N GLY A 134 -4.59 16.36 27.63
CA GLY A 134 -3.25 16.40 28.22
C GLY A 134 -2.67 15.03 28.60
N ALA A 135 -3.41 13.93 28.42
CA ALA A 135 -2.89 12.59 28.67
C ALA A 135 -1.82 12.20 27.64
N THR A 136 -0.78 11.48 28.07
CA THR A 136 0.30 11.00 27.18
C THR A 136 -0.20 9.90 26.26
N ILE A 137 0.21 9.94 24.99
CA ILE A 137 -0.03 8.87 24.02
C ILE A 137 1.04 7.81 24.22
N ASP A 138 0.66 6.69 24.84
CA ASP A 138 1.55 5.55 24.99
C ASP A 138 1.56 4.71 23.71
N SER A 139 2.73 4.65 23.05
CA SER A 139 2.91 3.87 21.81
C SER A 139 2.98 2.35 22.06
N THR A 140 2.88 1.88 23.30
CA THR A 140 2.92 0.44 23.63
C THR A 140 1.56 -0.27 23.55
N ALA A 141 0.47 0.45 23.28
CA ALA A 141 -0.90 -0.10 23.33
C ALA A 141 -1.39 -0.82 22.05
N GLN A 142 -0.53 -1.11 21.07
CA GLN A 142 -0.91 -1.84 19.85
C GLN A 142 -0.11 -3.13 19.74
N LYS A 143 -0.60 -4.20 20.37
CA LYS A 143 -0.18 -5.58 20.13
C LYS A 143 -1.39 -6.41 19.73
#